data_AF-A0A967M0F5-F1
#
_entry.id   AF-A0A967M0F5-F1
#
_cell.length_a   1.000
_cell.length_b   1.000
_cell.length_c   1.000
_cell.angle_alpha   90.00
_cell.angle_beta   90.00
_cell.angle_gamma   90.00
#
_symmetry.space_group_name_H-M   'P 1'
#
loop_
_entity.id
_entity.type
_entity.pdbx_description
1 polymer ?
#
loop_
_entity_poly.entity_id
_entity_poly.type
_entity_poly.pdbx_seq_one_letter_code
_entity_poly.pdbx_strand_id
1 'polypeptide(L)'
;SFLGWIDELRLSTTLRYEGQFAVPDGPFSPDGDTAALYHFDEGYGNDIGDSSGASGGPSDGFRRYGGVINGPEWTYDTPWYVPPPTPSPTPTPTS
;
A
#
# COMPACT_ATOMS: atom_id res chain seq x y z
N SER A 1 9.05 18.81 4.74
CA SER A 1 8.05 18.17 3.86
C SER A 1 8.72 16.97 3.20
N PHE A 2 7.92 15.98 2.79
CA PHE A 2 8.37 14.84 2.00
C PHE A 2 7.86 15.02 0.56
N LEU A 3 8.65 14.61 -0.43
CA LEU A 3 8.28 14.65 -1.85
C LEU A 3 8.54 13.27 -2.43
N GLY A 4 7.48 12.48 -2.57
CA GLY A 4 7.53 11.10 -3.03
C GLY A 4 6.23 10.37 -2.76
N TRP A 5 6.24 9.06 -3.02
CA TRP A 5 5.13 8.15 -2.82
C TRP A 5 5.26 7.44 -1.47
N ILE A 6 4.11 7.10 -0.88
CA ILE A 6 4.00 6.28 0.32
C ILE A 6 3.03 5.16 -0.01
N ASP A 7 3.39 3.95 0.38
CA ASP A 7 2.63 2.72 0.24
C ASP A 7 2.99 1.82 1.44
N GLU A 8 2.08 0.96 1.89
CA GLU A 8 2.29 -0.05 2.94
C GLU A 8 2.92 0.48 4.25
N LEU A 9 2.27 1.45 4.91
CA LEU A 9 2.73 1.92 6.22
C LEU A 9 2.27 0.99 7.34
N ARG A 10 3.21 0.29 7.98
CA ARG A 10 2.96 -0.49 9.21
C ARG A 10 3.62 0.14 10.44
N LEU A 11 2.85 0.28 11.52
CA LEU A 11 3.35 0.61 12.85
C LEU A 11 3.31 -0.65 13.72
N SER A 12 4.41 -0.93 14.43
CA SER A 12 4.56 -2.14 15.23
C SER A 12 4.83 -1.81 16.69
N THR A 13 4.29 -2.62 17.61
CA THR A 13 4.53 -2.51 19.05
C THR A 13 5.85 -3.16 19.47
N THR A 14 6.47 -3.91 18.57
CA THR A 14 7.75 -4.61 18.77
C THR A 14 8.79 -4.23 17.72
N LEU A 15 10.05 -4.49 18.03
CA LEU A 15 11.15 -4.37 17.08
C LEU A 15 11.13 -5.56 16.12
N ARG A 16 10.90 -5.31 14.82
CA ARG A 16 10.83 -6.38 13.80
C ARG A 16 12.15 -6.67 13.11
N TYR A 17 13.01 -5.67 12.96
CA TYR A 17 14.23 -5.75 12.17
C TYR A 17 15.42 -5.30 13.00
N GLU A 18 16.17 -6.25 13.56
CA GLU A 18 17.41 -6.00 14.32
C GLU A 18 18.66 -5.99 13.41
N GLY A 19 18.50 -6.35 12.14
CA GLY A 19 19.56 -6.42 11.14
C GLY A 19 19.02 -6.27 9.72
N GLN A 20 19.74 -6.83 8.74
CA GLN A 20 19.24 -6.89 7.36
C GLN A 20 17.90 -7.62 7.30
N PHE A 21 16.97 -7.08 6.54
CA PHE A 21 15.64 -7.62 6.35
C PHE A 21 15.37 -7.87 4.87
N ALA A 22 14.51 -8.85 4.59
CA ALA A 22 14.00 -9.07 3.25
C ALA A 22 12.97 -7.97 2.92
N VAL A 23 13.13 -7.37 1.73
CA VAL A 23 12.12 -6.44 1.22
C VAL A 23 10.84 -7.24 0.94
N PRO A 24 9.66 -6.77 1.41
CA PRO A 24 8.39 -7.43 1.14
C PRO A 24 8.12 -7.56 -0.35
N ASP A 25 7.65 -8.74 -0.77
CA ASP A 25 7.24 -9.06 -2.14
C ASP A 25 5.73 -8.98 -2.37
N GLY A 26 4.99 -8.50 -1.38
CA GLY A 26 3.56 -8.15 -1.47
C GLY A 26 3.11 -7.27 -0.30
N PRO A 27 1.81 -6.95 -0.26
CA PRO A 27 1.19 -6.20 0.84
C PRO A 27 1.42 -6.85 2.21
N PHE A 28 1.58 -6.03 3.24
CA PHE A 28 1.68 -6.54 4.60
C PHE A 28 0.36 -7.16 5.05
N SER A 29 0.46 -8.23 5.84
CA SER A 29 -0.65 -8.72 6.64
C SER A 29 -0.46 -8.28 8.09
N PRO A 30 -1.52 -7.85 8.79
CA PRO A 30 -1.42 -7.51 10.20
C PRO A 30 -1.24 -8.79 11.04
N ASP A 31 -0.60 -8.62 12.19
CA ASP A 31 -0.44 -9.66 13.20
C ASP A 31 -0.65 -9.05 14.60
N GLY A 32 -0.50 -9.85 15.66
CA GLY A 32 -0.74 -9.41 17.05
C GLY A 32 0.16 -8.24 17.53
N ASP A 33 1.27 -7.98 16.84
CA ASP A 33 2.20 -6.89 17.14
C ASP A 33 2.02 -5.69 16.20
N THR A 34 0.97 -5.69 15.37
CA THR A 34 0.65 -4.61 14.44
C THR A 34 -0.29 -3.62 15.10
N ALA A 35 0.20 -2.41 15.37
CA ALA A 35 -0.58 -1.34 15.99
C ALA A 35 -1.44 -0.56 14.97
N ALA A 36 -0.95 -0.42 13.74
CA ALA A 36 -1.66 0.21 12.63
C ALA A 36 -1.09 -0.32 11.30
N LEU A 37 -1.95 -0.43 10.28
CA LEU A 37 -1.55 -0.81 8.92
C LEU A 37 -2.37 -0.03 7.91
N TYR A 38 -1.71 0.76 7.07
CA TYR A 38 -2.36 1.55 6.02
C TYR A 38 -1.80 1.14 4.66
N HIS A 39 -2.69 0.60 3.81
CA HIS A 39 -2.34 0.15 2.47
C HIS A 39 -2.24 1.32 1.48
N PHE A 40 -2.99 2.41 1.69
CA PHE A 40 -3.09 3.53 0.71
C PHE A 40 -3.67 3.10 -0.65
N ASP A 41 -4.57 2.12 -0.64
CA ASP A 41 -5.24 1.58 -1.83
C ASP A 41 -6.64 2.18 -2.07
N GLU A 42 -7.05 3.20 -1.30
CA GLU A 42 -8.38 3.79 -1.43
C GLU A 42 -8.61 4.41 -2.82
N GLY A 43 -7.55 4.97 -3.42
CA GLY A 43 -7.55 5.47 -4.80
C GLY A 43 -8.35 6.77 -5.02
N TYR A 44 -9.11 7.23 -4.04
CA TYR A 44 -9.85 8.49 -4.08
C TYR A 44 -10.15 9.02 -2.67
N GLY A 45 -10.59 10.28 -2.59
CA GLY A 45 -10.95 10.90 -1.32
C GLY A 45 -9.72 11.17 -0.43
N ASN A 46 -9.98 11.35 0.86
CA ASN A 46 -8.95 11.71 1.85
C ASN A 46 -8.95 10.79 3.08
N ASP A 47 -9.88 9.84 3.17
CA ASP A 47 -9.85 8.86 4.26
C ASP A 47 -8.76 7.83 3.97
N ILE A 48 -8.10 7.35 5.02
CA ILE A 48 -7.05 6.33 4.93
C ILE A 48 -7.41 5.25 5.95
N GLY A 49 -7.72 4.04 5.47
CA GLY A 49 -8.22 2.95 6.31
C GLY A 49 -7.11 2.27 7.12
N ASP A 50 -7.33 2.11 8.42
CA ASP A 50 -6.48 1.26 9.26
C ASP A 50 -6.93 -0.21 9.18
N SER A 51 -6.13 -1.02 8.50
CA SER A 51 -6.36 -2.45 8.28
C SER A 51 -5.69 -3.34 9.35
N SER A 52 -5.20 -2.77 10.45
CA SER A 52 -4.48 -3.54 11.48
C SER A 52 -5.35 -4.53 12.26
N GLY A 53 -6.65 -4.24 12.43
CA GLY A 53 -7.50 -4.97 13.36
C GLY A 53 -7.08 -4.85 14.84
N ALA A 54 -6.25 -3.84 15.17
CA ALA A 54 -5.76 -3.63 16.52
C ALA A 54 -6.92 -3.32 17.50
N SER A 55 -6.79 -3.80 18.75
CA SER A 55 -7.80 -3.55 19.77
C SER A 55 -7.94 -2.04 20.06
N GLY A 56 -9.15 -1.50 19.94
CA GLY A 56 -9.42 -0.07 20.09
C GLY A 56 -9.40 0.73 18.77
N GLY A 57 -9.10 0.10 17.64
CA GLY A 57 -9.27 0.65 16.30
C GLY A 57 -10.63 0.34 15.65
N PRO A 58 -10.78 0.60 14.34
CA PRO A 58 -9.73 1.11 13.44
C PRO A 58 -9.33 2.55 13.79
N SER A 59 -8.03 2.84 13.71
CA SER A 59 -7.50 4.19 13.90
C SER A 59 -7.36 4.88 12.53
N ASP A 60 -8.48 5.07 11.83
CA ASP A 60 -8.46 5.60 10.46
C ASP A 60 -7.74 6.96 10.38
N GLY A 61 -6.92 7.09 9.35
CA GLY A 61 -6.19 8.31 9.02
C GLY A 61 -7.01 9.24 8.13
N PHE A 62 -6.52 10.47 8.00
CA PHE A 62 -7.05 11.44 7.05
C PHE A 62 -5.91 12.19 6.37
N ARG A 63 -5.91 12.21 5.03
CA ARG A 63 -4.93 12.90 4.21
C ARG A 63 -5.13 14.41 4.29
N ARG A 64 -4.43 15.05 5.23
CA ARG A 64 -4.40 16.51 5.37
C ARG A 64 -3.22 17.09 4.62
N TYR A 65 -3.51 18.05 3.75
CA TYR A 65 -2.53 18.82 3.01
C TYR A 65 -2.95 20.28 2.93
N GLY A 66 -1.98 21.18 2.85
CA GLY A 66 -2.20 22.60 2.66
C GLY A 66 -1.74 23.06 1.28
N GLY A 67 -2.16 24.26 0.88
CA GLY A 67 -1.74 24.90 -0.37
C GLY A 67 -2.84 24.99 -1.43
N VAL A 68 -2.48 25.52 -2.59
CA VAL A 68 -3.38 25.77 -3.75
C VAL A 68 -3.47 24.58 -4.71
N ILE A 69 -2.53 23.63 -4.63
CA ILE A 69 -2.53 22.38 -5.39
C ILE A 69 -3.23 21.28 -4.59
N ASN A 70 -3.78 20.27 -5.28
CA ASN A 70 -4.61 19.19 -4.71
C ASN A 70 -3.92 18.26 -3.70
N GLY A 71 -2.76 18.62 -3.14
CA GLY A 71 -2.05 17.78 -2.19
C GLY A 71 -1.42 16.56 -2.85
N PRO A 72 -1.11 15.51 -2.06
CA PRO A 72 -0.72 14.22 -2.59
C PRO A 72 -1.87 13.65 -3.44
N GLU A 73 -1.57 13.14 -4.63
CA GLU A 73 -2.53 12.46 -5.48
C GLU A 73 -2.40 10.95 -5.32
N TRP A 74 -3.49 10.23 -5.59
CA TRP A 74 -3.47 8.76 -5.65
C TRP A 74 -2.83 8.29 -6.96
N THR A 75 -2.13 7.16 -6.90
CA THR A 75 -1.58 6.46 -8.06
C THR A 75 -1.86 4.97 -7.93
N TYR A 76 -1.95 4.27 -9.06
CA TYR A 76 -2.03 2.80 -9.11
C TYR A 76 -0.65 2.14 -9.22
N ASP A 77 0.43 2.94 -9.21
CA ASP A 77 1.79 2.42 -9.20
C ASP A 77 2.03 1.61 -7.93
N THR A 78 2.45 0.37 -8.10
CA THR A 78 2.77 -0.54 -7.00
C THR A 78 4.20 -1.07 -7.16
N PRO A 79 4.95 -1.24 -6.07
CA PRO A 79 6.29 -1.85 -6.12
C PRO A 79 6.27 -3.32 -6.56
N TRP A 80 5.11 -3.99 -6.53
CA TRP A 80 4.95 -5.39 -6.94
C TRP A 80 4.37 -5.57 -8.34
N TYR A 81 4.37 -4.53 -9.18
CA TYR A 81 3.81 -4.64 -10.53
C TYR A 81 4.47 -5.78 -11.33
N VAL A 82 3.70 -6.83 -11.59
CA VAL A 82 4.07 -7.92 -12.49
C VAL A 82 3.37 -7.66 -13.83
N PRO A 83 4.09 -7.51 -14.96
CA PRO A 83 3.44 -7.32 -16.24
C PRO A 83 2.56 -8.54 -16.55
N PRO A 84 1.34 -8.34 -17.09
CA PRO A 84 0.49 -9.46 -17.48
C PRO A 84 1.23 -10.32 -18.52
N PRO A 85 1.03 -11.65 -18.53
CA PRO A 85 1.64 -12.50 -19.55
C PRO A 85 1.17 -12.03 -20.93
N THR A 86 2.11 -11.79 -21.84
CA THR A 86 1.78 -11.52 -23.24
C THR A 86 0.94 -12.69 -23.77
N PRO A 87 -0.29 -12.48 -24.26
CA PRO A 87 -1.07 -13.56 -24.82
C PRO A 87 -0.29 -14.19 -25.98
N SER A 88 -0.10 -15.50 -25.93
CA SER A 88 0.47 -16.24 -27.06
C SER A 88 -0.46 -16.06 -28.26
N PRO A 89 0.05 -15.72 -29.46
CA PRO A 89 -0.81 -15.58 -30.64
C PRO A 89 -1.57 -16.89 -30.85
N THR A 90 -2.90 -16.80 -30.88
CA THR A 90 -3.74 -17.95 -31.25
C THR A 90 -3.48 -18.24 -32.72
N PRO A 91 -3.02 -19.44 -33.11
CA PRO A 91 -2.87 -19.77 -34.52
C PRO A 91 -4.23 -19.70 -35.22
N THR A 92 -4.32 -18.91 -36.29
CA THR A 92 -5.51 -18.84 -37.14
C THR A 92 -5.71 -20.20 -37.82
N PRO A 93 -6.87 -20.87 -37.66
CA PRO A 93 -7.14 -22.10 -38.40
C PRO A 93 -7.17 -21.79 -39.90
N THR A 94 -6.38 -22.53 -40.69
CA THR A 94 -6.44 -22.48 -42.16
C THR A 94 -7.60 -23.36 -42.61
N SER A 95 -8.51 -22.80 -43.43
CA SER A 95 -9.58 -23.56 -44.09
C SER A 95 -9.09 -24.28 -45.33
#